data_AF-A0A7Y6DW73-F1
#
_entry.id   AF-A0A7Y6DW73-F1
#
_cell.length_a   1.000
_cell.length_b   1.000
_cell.length_c   1.000
_cell.angle_alpha   90.00
_cell.angle_beta   90.00
_cell.angle_gamma   90.00
#
_symmetry.space_group_name_H-M   'P 1'
#
loop_
_entity.id
_entity.type
_entity.pdbx_description
1 polymer ?
#
loop_
_entity_poly.entity_id
_entity_poly.type
_entity_poly.pdbx_seq_one_letter_code
_entity_poly.pdbx_strand_id
1 'polypeptide(L)'
;GDFNGNGLTDIALVRQNAGWSSIPVAFAQGDGAWQITNGSAPTFIGSWANTPGVRVVTGDFHGTGLTATALARQNAGWSSIPAAFAQGDGTWQITNGSAPTFIGTWANTPGVRVGSGDFNDNGLRDIA
;
A
#
# COMPACT_ATOMS: atom_id res chain seq x y z
N GLY A 1 1.15 8.37 5.31
CA GLY A 1 0.33 7.83 6.40
C GLY A 1 1.22 7.64 7.60
N ASP A 2 0.70 7.25 8.74
CA ASP A 2 1.53 6.92 9.91
C ASP A 2 2.10 5.51 9.75
N PHE A 3 3.36 5.37 9.32
CA PHE A 3 4.01 4.07 9.07
C PHE A 3 4.81 3.59 10.28
N ASN A 4 5.06 4.45 11.28
CA ASN A 4 5.81 4.12 12.49
C ASN A 4 5.00 4.20 13.80
N GLY A 5 3.74 4.63 13.75
CA GLY A 5 2.82 4.71 14.88
C GLY A 5 3.04 5.94 15.76
N ASN A 6 3.74 6.97 15.28
CA ASN A 6 4.04 8.16 16.07
C ASN A 6 2.94 9.24 16.02
N GLY A 7 1.83 8.98 15.31
CA GLY A 7 0.71 9.90 15.14
C GLY A 7 0.97 11.02 14.12
N LEU A 8 2.08 10.99 13.39
CA LEU A 8 2.42 11.96 12.35
C LEU A 8 2.23 11.35 10.95
N THR A 9 2.12 12.22 9.95
CA THR A 9 2.01 11.78 8.55
C THR A 9 3.39 11.60 7.94
N ASP A 10 3.77 10.35 7.71
CA ASP A 10 4.99 9.97 7.00
C ASP A 10 4.76 9.86 5.48
N ILE A 11 5.87 9.76 4.74
CA ILE A 11 5.89 9.64 3.28
C ILE A 11 6.60 8.35 2.87
N ALA A 12 5.91 7.48 2.13
CA ALA A 12 6.49 6.29 1.53
C ALA A 12 6.62 6.44 0.01
N LEU A 13 7.69 5.91 -0.57
CA LEU A 13 7.92 5.89 -2.02
C LEU A 13 7.60 4.51 -2.59
N VAL A 14 6.62 4.45 -3.49
CA VAL A 14 6.25 3.23 -4.23
C VAL A 14 6.60 3.41 -5.69
N ARG A 15 7.53 2.60 -6.18
CA ARG A 15 7.98 2.70 -7.57
C ARG A 15 7.10 1.87 -8.49
N GLN A 16 6.54 2.54 -9.50
CA GLN A 16 5.66 1.91 -10.49
C GLN A 16 6.37 1.57 -11.82
N ASN A 17 7.71 1.49 -11.79
CA ASN A 17 8.57 1.10 -12.92
C ASN A 17 9.68 0.15 -12.42
N ALA A 18 10.34 -0.59 -13.33
CA ALA A 18 11.42 -1.54 -13.00
C ALA A 18 12.75 -0.86 -12.64
N GLY A 19 13.49 -1.31 -11.61
CA GLY A 19 14.78 -0.70 -11.19
C GLY A 19 15.11 -0.58 -9.68
N TRP A 20 14.18 -0.78 -8.75
CA TRP A 20 14.52 -1.11 -7.35
C TRP A 20 13.45 -2.00 -6.74
N SER A 21 13.70 -2.52 -5.54
CA SER A 21 12.92 -3.60 -4.92
C SER A 21 12.64 -3.37 -3.43
N SER A 22 12.67 -2.11 -2.98
CA SER A 22 12.44 -1.66 -1.61
C SER A 22 11.39 -0.55 -1.53
N ILE A 23 10.89 -0.28 -0.32
CA ILE A 23 10.00 0.86 -0.02
C ILE A 23 10.76 1.80 0.94
N PRO A 24 11.33 2.90 0.41
CA PRO A 24 11.84 3.99 1.24
C PRO A 24 10.71 4.70 1.98
N VAL A 25 10.93 5.05 3.24
CA VAL A 25 10.00 5.85 4.04
C VAL A 25 10.75 6.99 4.71
N ALA A 26 10.19 8.19 4.64
CA ALA A 26 10.58 9.33 5.44
C ALA A 26 9.59 9.47 6.61
N PHE A 27 10.05 9.09 7.80
CA PHE A 27 9.30 9.23 9.05
C PHE A 27 9.36 10.67 9.56
N ALA A 28 8.21 11.32 9.70
CA ALA A 28 8.10 12.68 10.18
C ALA A 28 8.50 12.76 11.67
N GLN A 29 9.25 13.79 12.05
CA GLN A 29 9.66 14.03 13.45
C GLN A 29 8.90 15.20 14.11
N GLY A 30 8.04 15.89 13.36
CA GLY A 30 7.18 16.97 13.88
C GLY A 30 7.83 18.36 13.94
N ASP A 31 9.14 18.45 13.69
CA ASP A 31 9.94 19.68 13.67
C ASP A 31 10.45 20.04 12.26
N GLY A 32 9.94 19.35 11.24
CA GLY A 32 10.39 19.46 9.86
C GLY A 32 11.55 18.54 9.49
N ALA A 33 12.10 17.77 10.44
CA ALA A 33 13.07 16.72 10.17
C ALA A 33 12.41 15.39 9.78
N TRP A 34 13.22 14.53 9.15
CA TRP A 34 12.81 13.21 8.65
C TRP A 34 13.83 12.15 9.06
N GLN A 35 13.37 11.04 9.62
CA GLN A 35 14.18 9.83 9.75
C GLN A 35 13.91 8.95 8.53
N ILE A 36 14.96 8.63 7.77
CA ILE A 36 14.82 7.87 6.53
C ILE A 36 15.14 6.39 6.76
N THR A 37 14.23 5.52 6.32
CA THR A 37 14.46 4.07 6.26
C THR A 37 14.26 3.56 4.84
N ASN A 38 14.83 2.38 4.54
CA ASN A 38 14.72 1.76 3.23
C ASN A 38 14.56 0.24 3.37
N GLY A 39 13.35 -0.20 3.70
CA GLY A 39 13.03 -1.60 3.92
C GLY A 39 12.90 -2.39 2.63
N SER A 40 13.43 -3.61 2.62
CA SER A 40 13.31 -4.55 1.50
C SER A 40 11.85 -4.96 1.26
N ALA A 41 11.42 -4.99 0.00
CA ALA A 41 10.09 -5.43 -0.40
C ALA A 41 10.11 -6.05 -1.81
N PRO A 42 10.87 -7.15 -2.02
CA PRO A 42 11.41 -7.48 -3.33
C PRO A 42 10.35 -7.86 -4.34
N THR A 43 9.42 -8.74 -3.98
CA THR A 43 8.31 -9.14 -4.87
C THR A 43 7.29 -8.01 -5.01
N PHE A 44 6.99 -7.30 -3.93
CA PHE A 44 5.99 -6.24 -3.92
C PHE A 44 6.36 -5.08 -4.85
N ILE A 45 7.59 -4.55 -4.75
CA ILE A 45 8.05 -3.44 -5.59
C ILE A 45 8.68 -3.92 -6.90
N GLY A 46 9.48 -4.98 -6.84
CA GLY A 46 10.23 -5.50 -7.98
C GLY A 46 9.38 -6.21 -9.02
N SER A 47 8.16 -6.65 -8.67
CA SER A 47 7.25 -7.35 -9.59
C SER A 47 5.84 -6.78 -9.63
N TRP A 48 5.16 -6.67 -8.48
CA TRP A 48 3.74 -6.32 -8.49
C TRP A 48 3.49 -4.83 -8.74
N ALA A 49 4.15 -3.93 -7.99
CA ALA A 49 3.89 -2.49 -8.04
C ALA A 49 4.21 -1.84 -9.40
N ASN A 50 5.14 -2.42 -10.15
CA ASN A 50 5.54 -1.94 -11.47
C ASN A 50 4.74 -2.52 -12.64
N THR A 51 3.73 -3.35 -12.35
CA THR A 51 2.88 -3.90 -13.40
C THR A 51 1.95 -2.82 -13.97
N PRO A 52 1.77 -2.74 -15.31
CA PRO A 52 0.88 -1.75 -15.92
C PRO A 52 -0.56 -1.83 -15.42
N GLY A 53 -1.12 -0.66 -15.09
CA GLY A 53 -2.49 -0.51 -14.57
C GLY A 53 -2.61 -0.64 -13.06
N VAL A 54 -1.51 -0.83 -12.32
CA VAL A 54 -1.54 -0.85 -10.86
C VAL A 54 -1.77 0.55 -10.30
N ARG A 55 -2.66 0.62 -9.31
CA ARG A 55 -2.89 1.75 -8.41
C ARG A 55 -2.41 1.38 -7.03
N VAL A 56 -1.87 2.38 -6.35
CA VAL A 56 -1.41 2.29 -4.97
C VAL A 56 -2.46 2.95 -4.09
N VAL A 57 -2.90 2.25 -3.05
CA VAL A 57 -3.75 2.79 -1.99
C VAL A 57 -3.10 2.55 -0.64
N THR A 58 -3.43 3.38 0.34
CA THR A 58 -2.86 3.29 1.68
C THR A 58 -3.95 3.33 2.74
N GLY A 59 -3.69 2.70 3.88
CA GLY A 59 -4.62 2.68 5.00
C GLY A 59 -4.23 1.68 6.06
N ASP A 60 -4.82 1.81 7.25
CA ASP A 60 -4.77 0.77 8.27
C ASP A 60 -5.85 -0.29 7.97
N PHE A 61 -5.48 -1.33 7.23
CA PHE A 61 -6.42 -2.38 6.81
C PHE A 61 -6.61 -3.49 7.87
N HIS A 62 -5.89 -3.43 9.00
CA HIS A 62 -5.85 -4.55 9.97
C HIS A 62 -5.83 -4.13 11.45
N GLY A 63 -5.97 -2.83 11.74
CA GLY A 63 -6.22 -2.29 13.08
C GLY A 63 -4.98 -2.20 13.95
N THR A 64 -3.80 -2.11 13.33
CA THR A 64 -2.55 -1.98 14.09
C THR A 64 -2.24 -0.54 14.47
N GLY A 65 -2.97 0.43 13.92
CA GLY A 65 -2.62 1.85 13.96
C GLY A 65 -1.53 2.22 12.95
N LEU A 66 -0.96 1.24 12.23
CA LEU A 66 0.06 1.47 11.22
C LEU A 66 -0.54 1.47 9.81
N THR A 67 -0.08 2.40 8.99
CA THR A 67 -0.44 2.48 7.58
C THR A 67 0.21 1.33 6.82
N ALA A 68 -0.58 0.62 6.02
CA ALA A 68 -0.10 -0.30 5.00
C ALA A 68 -0.22 0.32 3.60
N THR A 69 0.55 -0.24 2.66
CA THR A 69 0.43 0.05 1.23
C THR A 69 -0.18 -1.16 0.53
N ALA A 70 -1.26 -0.98 -0.22
CA ALA A 70 -1.88 -2.04 -1.01
C ALA A 70 -1.92 -1.71 -2.50
N LEU A 71 -1.97 -2.75 -3.33
CA LEU A 71 -1.98 -2.65 -4.79
C LEU A 71 -3.30 -3.17 -5.34
N ALA A 72 -3.92 -2.37 -6.21
CA ALA A 72 -5.10 -2.76 -6.97
C ALA A 72 -4.82 -2.55 -8.46
N ARG A 73 -4.96 -3.60 -9.27
CA ARG A 73 -4.72 -3.49 -10.71
C ARG A 73 -6.03 -3.24 -11.46
N GLN A 74 -6.07 -2.14 -12.20
CA GLN A 74 -7.21 -1.73 -13.02
C GLN A 74 -7.13 -2.25 -14.47
N ASN A 75 -6.43 -3.36 -14.69
CA ASN A 75 -6.30 -4.08 -15.96
C ASN A 75 -6.57 -5.58 -15.72
N ALA A 76 -7.15 -6.26 -16.71
CA ALA A 76 -7.49 -7.69 -16.64
C ALA A 76 -6.27 -8.61 -16.46
N GLY A 77 -6.46 -9.78 -15.83
CA GLY A 77 -5.41 -10.78 -15.59
C GLY A 77 -4.76 -10.70 -14.20
N TRP A 78 -5.46 -10.13 -13.22
CA TRP A 78 -5.04 -10.04 -11.83
C TRP A 78 -6.26 -10.26 -10.93
N SER A 79 -6.11 -11.01 -9.84
CA SER A 79 -7.24 -11.48 -9.02
C SER A 79 -6.98 -11.41 -7.51
N SER A 80 -6.03 -10.57 -7.08
CA SER A 80 -5.59 -10.49 -5.69
C SER A 80 -5.26 -9.05 -5.28
N ILE A 81 -5.11 -8.80 -3.98
CA ILE A 81 -4.66 -7.54 -3.40
C ILE A 81 -3.36 -7.82 -2.63
N PRO A 82 -2.20 -7.53 -3.21
CA PRO A 82 -0.97 -7.47 -2.47
C PRO A 82 -0.96 -6.31 -1.49
N ALA A 83 -0.46 -6.54 -0.28
CA ALA A 83 -0.29 -5.51 0.74
C ALA A 83 1.10 -5.62 1.38
N ALA A 84 1.72 -4.47 1.64
CA ALA A 84 2.90 -4.30 2.47
C ALA A 84 2.47 -3.60 3.76
N PHE A 85 2.35 -4.37 4.83
CA PHE A 85 2.03 -3.90 6.18
C PHE A 85 3.30 -3.41 6.85
N ALA A 86 3.28 -2.17 7.36
CA ALA A 86 4.41 -1.63 8.10
C ALA A 86 4.55 -2.32 9.46
N GLN A 87 5.80 -2.51 9.90
CA GLN A 87 6.14 -3.06 11.22
C GLN A 87 6.59 -1.98 12.22
N GLY A 88 6.53 -0.71 11.83
CA GLY A 88 6.88 0.42 12.67
C GLY A 88 8.35 0.87 12.58
N ASP A 89 9.24 -0.01 12.13
CA ASP A 89 10.69 0.21 12.08
C ASP A 89 11.25 0.43 10.66
N GLY A 90 10.36 0.55 9.68
CA GLY A 90 10.71 0.66 8.25
C GLY A 90 10.82 -0.69 7.55
N THR A 91 10.51 -1.80 8.22
CA THR A 91 10.35 -3.13 7.61
C THR A 91 8.89 -3.45 7.29
N TRP A 92 8.69 -4.51 6.49
CA TRP A 92 7.40 -4.81 5.87
C TRP A 92 7.05 -6.29 6.03
N GLN A 93 5.82 -6.55 6.46
CA GLN A 93 5.17 -7.84 6.23
C GLN A 93 4.36 -7.78 4.95
N ILE A 94 4.70 -8.65 4.00
CA ILE A 94 4.07 -8.67 2.68
C ILE A 94 3.08 -9.83 2.61
N THR A 95 1.86 -9.53 2.17
CA THR A 95 0.84 -10.54 1.89
C THR A 95 0.28 -10.36 0.48
N ASN A 96 -0.45 -11.38 0.02
CA ASN A 96 -1.17 -11.33 -1.25
C ASN A 96 -2.50 -12.07 -1.09
N GLY A 97 -3.55 -11.32 -0.76
CA GLY A 97 -4.89 -11.87 -0.48
C GLY A 97 -5.71 -12.06 -1.76
N SER A 98 -6.43 -13.17 -1.86
CA SER A 98 -7.32 -13.44 -3.00
C SER A 98 -8.50 -12.45 -3.03
N ALA A 99 -8.78 -11.87 -4.20
CA ALA A 99 -9.89 -10.92 -4.43
C ALA A 99 -10.41 -11.01 -5.88
N PRO A 100 -10.82 -12.21 -6.36
CA PRO A 100 -11.00 -12.47 -7.78
C PRO A 100 -12.13 -11.67 -8.41
N THR A 101 -13.26 -11.52 -7.75
CA THR A 101 -14.38 -10.74 -8.29
C THR A 101 -14.11 -9.24 -8.20
N PHE A 102 -13.60 -8.78 -7.05
CA PHE A 102 -13.33 -7.36 -6.82
C PHE A 102 -12.26 -6.82 -7.78
N ILE A 103 -11.08 -7.44 -7.83
CA ILE A 103 -9.97 -6.99 -8.71
C ILE A 103 -10.10 -7.52 -10.13
N GLY A 104 -10.46 -8.79 -10.28
CA GLY A 104 -10.49 -9.48 -11.58
C GLY A 104 -11.69 -9.14 -12.44
N THR A 105 -12.76 -8.58 -11.88
CA THR A 105 -13.97 -8.22 -12.63
C THR A 105 -14.36 -6.75 -12.46
N TRP A 106 -14.48 -6.24 -11.24
CA TRP A 106 -15.05 -4.90 -11.02
C TRP A 106 -14.02 -3.78 -11.16
N ALA A 107 -12.89 -3.87 -10.45
CA ALA A 107 -11.89 -2.80 -10.38
C ALA A 107 -11.19 -2.49 -11.72
N ASN A 108 -11.16 -3.46 -12.64
CA ASN A 108 -10.58 -3.29 -13.97
C ASN A 108 -11.59 -2.83 -15.05
N THR A 109 -12.84 -2.55 -14.67
CA THR A 109 -13.83 -1.99 -15.58
C THR A 109 -13.50 -0.54 -15.94
N PRO A 110 -13.60 -0.12 -17.21
CA PRO A 110 -13.34 1.27 -17.61
C PRO A 110 -14.16 2.28 -16.81
N GLY A 111 -13.49 3.33 -16.34
CA GLY A 111 -14.12 4.40 -15.56
C GLY A 111 -14.12 4.18 -14.05
N VAL A 112 -13.80 2.98 -13.56
CA VAL A 112 -13.67 2.71 -12.12
C VAL A 112 -12.45 3.42 -11.55
N ARG A 113 -12.58 3.89 -10.33
CA ARG A 113 -11.49 4.45 -9.51
C ARG A 113 -11.41 3.65 -8.23
N VAL A 114 -10.18 3.42 -7.76
CA VAL A 114 -9.93 2.74 -6.50
C VAL A 114 -9.46 3.77 -5.47
N GLY A 115 -10.01 3.71 -4.28
CA GLY A 115 -9.63 4.53 -3.13
C GLY A 115 -9.61 3.72 -1.84
N SER A 116 -9.31 4.41 -0.74
CA SER A 116 -9.39 3.84 0.61
C SER A 116 -10.08 4.80 1.57
N GLY A 117 -10.82 4.24 2.52
CA GLY A 117 -11.69 4.96 3.44
C GLY A 117 -12.25 4.02 4.48
N ASP A 118 -12.54 4.52 5.68
CA ASP A 118 -13.35 3.75 6.62
C ASP A 118 -14.81 3.97 6.19
N PHE A 119 -15.38 3.00 5.48
CA PHE A 119 -16.73 3.13 4.91
C PHE A 119 -17.78 2.41 5.75
N ASN A 120 -17.37 1.65 6.76
CA ASN A 120 -18.25 0.88 7.65
C ASN A 120 -18.12 1.29 9.13
N ASP A 121 -17.39 2.38 9.41
CA ASP A 121 -17.16 2.98 10.73
C ASP A 121 -16.57 1.98 11.75
N ASN A 122 -15.75 1.03 11.30
CA ASN A 122 -15.10 0.05 12.19
C ASN A 122 -13.70 0.48 12.65
N GLY A 123 -13.23 1.67 12.23
CA GLY A 123 -11.91 2.20 12.54
C GLY A 123 -10.79 1.66 11.65
N LEU A 124 -11.09 0.74 10.74
CA LEU A 124 -10.17 0.23 9.71
C LEU A 124 -10.45 0.96 8.40
N ARG A 125 -9.40 1.14 7.60
CA ARG A 125 -9.60 1.54 6.20
C ARG A 125 -10.04 0.31 5.41
N ASP A 126 -11.01 0.50 4.54
CA ASP A 126 -11.42 -0.40 3.48
C ASP A 126 -10.82 0.06 2.14
N ILE A 127 -10.91 -0.80 1.11
CA ILE A 127 -10.64 -0.46 -0.30
C ILE A 127 -11.98 -0.44 -1.03
N ALA A 128 -12.24 0.61 -1.82
CA ALA A 128 -13.48 0.78 -2.59
C ALA A 128 -13.19 1.17 -4.04
#